data_AF-E7QUV2-F1
#
_entry.id   AF-E7QUV2-F1
#
_cell.length_a   1.000
_cell.length_b   1.000
_cell.length_c   1.000
_cell.angle_alpha   90.00
_cell.angle_beta   90.00
_cell.angle_gamma   90.00
#
_symmetry.space_group_name_H-M   'P 1'
#
loop_
_entity.id
_entity.type
_entity.pdbx_description
1 polymer ?
#
loop_
_entity_poly.entity_id
_entity_poly.type
_entity_poly.pdbx_seq_one_letter_code
_entity_poly.pdbx_strand_id
1 'polypeptide(L)'
;MNRRRALACVGSVLLAGCLSESTSGGSDPAASNATNGTTTTTTTEQPNTSTGTPASPTLEIPAENHCPSFGDSRVVCSVDADDGTTLQMVPSKTRVDLPKATVSFTLRNETGATFTTNYYGWSVSKRVDGEWFHIAPQIVPEPAMMLESGDSHTWTLTIDNTDLDAASARSQGTDDIALVGLGGGTYAFGIDGWFQKGGYENAIGVAARFELNGDDLELAPTADLEVVGRNGDEKRVRQGDGGETFVATRIDESEAEDPRRVLPEEAVRLPALRNLLASFESGVEMVRLDTEQTGPFSTDMGVIEYEGETYRITPVDV
;
A
#
# COMPACT_ATOMS: atom_id res chain seq x y z
N MET A 1 -31.67 -47.36 14.29
CA MET A 1 -30.67 -47.37 15.38
C MET A 1 -30.50 -45.92 15.85
N ASN A 2 -31.26 -45.44 16.84
CA ASN A 2 -30.86 -45.23 18.26
C ASN A 2 -29.40 -44.77 18.43
N ARG A 3 -29.01 -43.68 19.09
CA ARG A 3 -29.62 -42.56 19.86
C ARG A 3 -28.53 -41.46 19.90
N ARG A 4 -28.87 -40.17 19.83
CA ARG A 4 -27.98 -39.07 20.29
C ARG A 4 -28.71 -38.27 21.37
N ARG A 5 -28.09 -38.19 22.54
CA ARG A 5 -28.41 -37.28 23.64
C ARG A 5 -27.09 -36.77 24.19
N ALA A 6 -26.93 -35.45 24.28
CA ALA A 6 -26.56 -34.74 25.50
C ALA A 6 -26.50 -33.22 25.21
N LEU A 7 -27.47 -32.50 25.76
CA LEU A 7 -27.41 -31.07 26.06
C LEU A 7 -27.13 -30.96 27.56
N ALA A 8 -26.22 -30.09 27.98
CA ALA A 8 -26.14 -29.60 29.36
C ALA A 8 -25.51 -28.21 29.40
N CYS A 9 -26.15 -27.33 30.15
CA CYS A 9 -25.92 -25.90 30.30
C CYS A 9 -24.83 -25.52 31.31
N VAL A 10 -24.57 -24.21 31.39
CA VAL A 10 -24.37 -23.34 32.58
C VAL A 10 -23.03 -22.58 32.58
N GLY A 11 -23.11 -21.25 32.72
CA GLY A 11 -22.02 -20.45 33.29
C GLY A 11 -22.03 -18.96 32.92
N SER A 12 -22.93 -18.16 33.50
CA SER A 12 -22.89 -16.69 33.45
C SER A 12 -21.88 -16.15 34.48
N VAL A 13 -21.06 -15.16 34.11
CA VAL A 13 -20.38 -14.27 35.05
C VAL A 13 -20.58 -12.82 34.59
N LEU A 14 -21.23 -12.04 35.47
CA LEU A 14 -21.37 -10.59 35.40
C LEU A 14 -20.17 -9.96 36.13
N LEU A 15 -19.51 -8.97 35.52
CA LEU A 15 -18.65 -8.03 36.23
C LEU A 15 -19.17 -6.61 35.98
N ALA A 16 -19.71 -6.02 37.03
CA ALA A 16 -20.00 -4.60 37.17
C ALA A 16 -18.82 -3.93 37.91
N GLY A 17 -18.43 -2.73 37.49
CA GLY A 17 -17.44 -1.89 38.18
C GLY A 17 -17.72 -0.42 37.92
N CYS A 18 -18.20 0.27 38.96
CA CYS A 18 -18.63 1.66 38.99
C CYS A 18 -17.46 2.65 38.98
N LEU A 19 -17.66 3.80 38.31
CA LEU A 19 -16.91 5.04 38.57
C LEU A 19 -17.61 5.80 39.69
N SER A 20 -16.88 6.07 40.78
CA SER A 20 -17.36 6.88 41.90
C SER A 20 -16.78 8.29 41.82
N GLU A 21 -17.70 9.23 41.74
CA GLU A 21 -17.56 10.66 41.97
C GLU A 21 -17.35 10.92 43.47
N SER A 22 -16.48 11.87 43.83
CA SER A 22 -16.34 12.31 45.22
C SER A 22 -16.02 13.80 45.27
N THR A 23 -17.07 14.57 45.51
CA THR A 23 -17.03 15.95 46.01
C THR A 23 -17.37 15.93 47.50
N SER A 24 -16.52 16.53 48.33
CA SER A 24 -16.81 17.01 49.69
C SER A 24 -15.67 17.96 50.09
N GLY A 25 -15.83 19.14 50.70
CA GLY A 25 -16.98 19.78 51.33
C GLY A 25 -16.55 20.36 52.70
N GLY A 26 -16.74 21.68 52.90
CA GLY A 26 -16.78 22.36 54.20
C GLY A 26 -15.55 23.22 54.58
N SER A 27 -15.62 24.35 55.28
CA SER A 27 -16.73 25.15 55.87
C SER A 27 -16.16 26.53 56.30
N ASP A 28 -17.00 27.58 56.23
CA ASP A 28 -16.86 28.96 56.80
C ASP A 28 -16.77 28.97 58.36
N PRO A 29 -16.40 30.07 59.10
CA PRO A 29 -16.90 31.46 58.93
C PRO A 29 -16.06 32.71 59.35
N ALA A 30 -16.45 33.85 58.76
CA ALA A 30 -16.59 35.26 59.25
C ALA A 30 -15.59 35.96 60.22
N ALA A 31 -15.05 37.12 59.81
CA ALA A 31 -15.04 38.39 60.58
C ALA A 31 -14.65 39.63 59.72
N SER A 32 -15.34 40.75 59.95
CA SER A 32 -15.30 42.04 59.23
C SER A 32 -14.06 42.91 59.49
N ASN A 33 -13.63 43.71 58.50
CA ASN A 33 -13.64 45.19 58.56
C ASN A 33 -13.09 45.86 57.27
N ALA A 34 -13.69 47.00 56.95
CA ALA A 34 -13.40 47.87 55.81
C ALA A 34 -12.00 48.50 55.86
N THR A 35 -11.43 48.85 54.69
CA THR A 35 -10.80 50.17 54.40
C THR A 35 -10.52 50.30 52.90
N ASN A 36 -10.93 51.43 52.31
CA ASN A 36 -10.59 51.88 50.95
C ASN A 36 -9.08 52.03 50.77
N GLY A 37 -8.50 51.36 49.77
CA GLY A 37 -7.10 51.51 49.39
C GLY A 37 -6.93 51.37 47.87
N THR A 38 -6.82 52.51 47.19
CA THR A 38 -6.46 52.64 45.77
C THR A 38 -5.18 51.85 45.48
N THR A 39 -5.28 50.80 44.66
CA THR A 39 -4.11 50.03 44.21
C THR A 39 -3.84 50.31 42.74
N THR A 40 -2.72 50.99 42.50
CA THR A 40 -2.09 51.27 41.22
C THR A 40 -1.80 49.97 40.46
N THR A 41 -2.38 49.80 39.28
CA THR A 41 -2.05 48.71 38.37
C THR A 41 -0.64 48.92 37.82
N THR A 42 0.35 48.19 38.35
CA THR A 42 1.68 48.10 37.73
C THR A 42 1.63 46.96 36.72
N THR A 43 1.55 47.30 35.44
CA THR A 43 1.67 46.37 34.33
C THR A 43 3.11 45.89 34.26
N THR A 44 3.38 44.70 34.78
CA THR A 44 4.62 43.97 34.48
C THR A 44 4.45 43.37 33.08
N GLU A 45 5.14 43.94 32.08
CA GLU A 45 5.31 43.32 30.78
C GLU A 45 6.02 41.97 30.95
N GLN A 46 5.24 40.90 30.90
CA GLN A 46 5.74 39.56 30.68
C GLN A 46 6.17 39.49 29.20
N PRO A 47 7.39 39.04 28.87
CA PRO A 47 7.75 38.83 27.48
C PRO A 47 6.79 37.79 26.92
N ASN A 48 5.95 38.20 25.96
CA ASN A 48 5.22 37.28 25.12
C ASN A 48 6.25 36.53 24.28
N THR A 49 6.77 35.42 24.81
CA THR A 49 7.29 34.34 23.98
C THR A 49 6.08 33.83 23.19
N SER A 50 5.86 34.44 22.03
CA SER A 50 5.04 33.82 21.00
C SER A 50 5.78 32.54 20.62
N THR A 51 5.43 31.43 21.26
CA THR A 51 5.61 30.10 20.70
C THR A 51 4.68 30.03 19.50
N GLY A 52 5.05 30.75 18.43
CA GLY A 52 4.45 30.62 17.13
C GLY A 52 4.71 29.19 16.70
N THR A 53 3.68 28.36 16.76
CA THR A 53 3.75 26.98 16.31
C THR A 53 4.30 27.00 14.86
N PRO A 54 5.42 26.34 14.53
CA PRO A 54 6.08 26.47 13.21
C PRO A 54 5.11 26.12 12.07
N ALA A 55 5.04 26.91 11.00
CA ALA A 55 4.19 26.60 9.85
C ALA A 55 4.63 25.28 9.16
N SER A 56 3.74 24.62 8.41
CA SER A 56 4.15 23.51 7.53
C SER A 56 5.27 23.99 6.60
N PRO A 57 6.32 23.19 6.37
CA PRO A 57 7.43 23.59 5.53
C PRO A 57 6.93 23.80 4.09
N THR A 58 7.50 24.79 3.42
CA THR A 58 7.26 25.00 1.98
C THR A 58 8.24 24.14 1.21
N LEU A 59 7.75 23.18 0.44
CA LEU A 59 8.57 22.38 -0.46
C LEU A 59 8.48 22.93 -1.88
N GLU A 60 9.64 23.15 -2.49
CA GLU A 60 9.77 23.42 -3.91
C GLU A 60 9.63 22.08 -4.65
N ILE A 61 8.48 21.88 -5.30
CA ILE A 61 8.20 20.68 -6.09
C ILE A 61 7.96 21.15 -7.52
N PRO A 62 8.78 20.69 -8.49
CA PRO A 62 8.60 21.02 -9.89
C PRO A 62 7.21 20.64 -10.42
N ALA A 63 6.75 21.38 -11.44
CA ALA A 63 5.46 21.10 -12.08
C ALA A 63 5.50 19.83 -12.94
N GLU A 64 6.63 19.56 -13.59
CA GLU A 64 6.88 18.28 -14.27
C GLU A 64 7.42 17.28 -13.26
N ASN A 65 6.79 16.10 -13.19
CA ASN A 65 7.15 15.08 -12.22
C ASN A 65 7.58 13.80 -12.90
N HIS A 66 8.77 13.33 -12.56
CA HIS A 66 9.28 12.09 -13.07
C HIS A 66 8.84 10.87 -12.23
N CYS A 67 8.29 11.02 -11.04
CA CYS A 67 7.86 9.91 -10.20
C CYS A 67 6.36 9.60 -10.36
N PRO A 68 5.89 8.40 -9.94
CA PRO A 68 4.47 8.09 -9.86
C PRO A 68 3.75 9.04 -8.90
N SER A 69 2.47 9.30 -9.15
CA SER A 69 1.59 10.01 -8.22
C SER A 69 1.17 9.12 -7.04
N PHE A 70 0.77 9.76 -5.94
CA PHE A 70 0.21 9.11 -4.74
C PHE A 70 -1.17 9.70 -4.49
N GLY A 71 -2.16 9.28 -5.29
CA GLY A 71 -3.45 9.97 -5.37
C GLY A 71 -3.28 11.40 -5.91
N ASP A 72 -3.87 12.37 -5.22
CA ASP A 72 -3.79 13.80 -5.56
C ASP A 72 -2.54 14.49 -4.99
N SER A 73 -1.64 13.74 -4.34
CA SER A 73 -0.46 14.28 -3.68
C SER A 73 0.54 14.85 -4.69
N ARG A 74 1.14 15.99 -4.35
CA ARG A 74 2.36 16.47 -5.02
C ARG A 74 3.52 15.54 -4.65
N VAL A 75 4.44 15.28 -5.57
CA VAL A 75 5.52 14.29 -5.34
C VAL A 75 6.90 14.92 -5.44
N VAL A 76 7.73 14.77 -4.41
CA VAL A 76 9.17 15.06 -4.48
C VAL A 76 9.87 13.86 -5.10
N CYS A 77 10.38 14.00 -6.32
CA CYS A 77 11.08 12.95 -7.03
C CYS A 77 12.60 13.15 -6.93
N SER A 78 13.34 12.11 -6.53
CA SER A 78 14.80 12.20 -6.34
C SER A 78 15.59 12.63 -7.58
N VAL A 79 15.08 12.36 -8.79
CA VAL A 79 15.76 12.73 -10.03
C VAL A 79 15.63 14.23 -10.34
N ASP A 80 14.68 14.88 -9.68
CA ASP A 80 14.41 16.31 -9.80
C ASP A 80 14.95 17.08 -8.58
N ALA A 81 15.55 16.38 -7.61
CA ALA A 81 16.09 16.96 -6.39
C ALA A 81 17.42 17.68 -6.65
N ASP A 82 17.62 18.77 -5.93
CA ASP A 82 18.85 19.57 -5.90
C ASP A 82 19.37 19.74 -4.46
N ASP A 83 20.46 20.52 -4.30
CA ASP A 83 21.08 20.78 -3.01
C ASP A 83 20.16 21.49 -1.98
N GLY A 84 19.03 22.06 -2.43
CA GLY A 84 18.02 22.69 -1.57
C GLY A 84 16.88 21.76 -1.15
N THR A 85 16.84 20.53 -1.66
CA THR A 85 15.74 19.60 -1.41
C THR A 85 15.84 18.98 -0.01
N THR A 86 14.94 19.38 0.88
CA THR A 86 14.98 19.03 2.32
C THR A 86 14.12 17.83 2.72
N LEU A 87 13.25 17.33 1.85
CA LEU A 87 12.55 16.05 2.04
C LEU A 87 12.83 15.19 0.82
N GLN A 88 13.52 14.08 0.96
CA GLN A 88 13.97 13.29 -0.19
C GLN A 88 14.06 11.80 0.09
N MET A 89 13.77 11.00 -0.93
CA MET A 89 14.04 9.56 -0.98
C MET A 89 15.34 9.35 -1.75
N VAL A 90 16.37 8.79 -1.11
CA VAL A 90 17.69 8.59 -1.73
C VAL A 90 17.92 7.10 -1.96
N PRO A 91 18.04 6.64 -3.22
CA PRO A 91 18.39 5.26 -3.50
C PRO A 91 19.90 5.04 -3.32
N SER A 92 20.28 3.92 -2.72
CA SER A 92 21.68 3.48 -2.63
C SER A 92 22.31 3.18 -4.00
N LYS A 93 21.49 2.77 -4.96
CA LYS A 93 21.84 2.50 -6.36
C LYS A 93 20.66 2.87 -7.25
N THR A 94 20.94 3.48 -8.39
CA THR A 94 19.91 3.79 -9.41
C THR A 94 19.74 2.68 -10.44
N ARG A 95 20.61 1.66 -10.44
CA ARG A 95 20.57 0.53 -11.36
C ARG A 95 21.10 -0.74 -10.69
N VAL A 96 20.38 -1.84 -10.86
CA VAL A 96 20.72 -3.18 -10.35
C VAL A 96 20.29 -4.27 -11.34
N ASP A 97 20.87 -5.46 -11.25
CA ASP A 97 20.67 -6.54 -12.22
C ASP A 97 19.78 -7.67 -11.66
N LEU A 98 18.91 -8.22 -12.50
CA LEU A 98 18.12 -9.42 -12.25
C LEU A 98 18.93 -10.70 -12.58
N PRO A 99 18.58 -11.89 -12.05
CA PRO A 99 17.36 -12.23 -11.30
C PRO A 99 17.43 -11.93 -9.80
N LYS A 100 18.58 -11.51 -9.26
CA LYS A 100 18.74 -11.16 -7.84
C LYS A 100 19.31 -9.77 -7.67
N ALA A 101 18.57 -8.91 -7.00
CA ALA A 101 18.98 -7.54 -6.74
C ALA A 101 18.71 -7.12 -5.29
N THR A 102 19.51 -6.19 -4.79
CA THR A 102 19.25 -5.52 -3.52
C THR A 102 19.55 -4.03 -3.68
N VAL A 103 18.59 -3.21 -3.27
CA VAL A 103 18.69 -1.74 -3.26
C VAL A 103 18.02 -1.21 -2.00
N SER A 104 18.72 -0.34 -1.28
CA SER A 104 18.15 0.40 -0.16
C SER A 104 17.67 1.78 -0.59
N PHE A 105 16.60 2.26 0.03
CA PHE A 105 16.01 3.59 -0.16
C PHE A 105 15.90 4.29 1.19
N THR A 106 16.49 5.47 1.32
CA THR A 106 16.49 6.24 2.57
C THR A 106 15.64 7.49 2.42
N LEU A 107 14.53 7.56 3.15
CA LEU A 107 13.77 8.80 3.33
C LEU A 107 14.48 9.67 4.37
N ARG A 108 14.80 10.92 4.00
CA ARG A 108 15.42 11.92 4.88
C ARG A 108 14.50 13.09 5.04
N ASN A 109 14.34 13.56 6.28
CA ASN A 109 13.54 14.73 6.59
C ASN A 109 14.40 15.83 7.22
N GLU A 110 14.80 16.82 6.45
CA GLU A 110 15.59 17.99 6.88
C GLU A 110 14.75 19.27 6.88
N THR A 111 13.42 19.14 6.90
CA THR A 111 12.49 20.25 6.66
C THR A 111 12.24 21.16 7.86
N GLY A 112 12.72 20.78 9.05
CA GLY A 112 12.40 21.48 10.30
C GLY A 112 11.02 21.11 10.90
N ALA A 113 10.29 20.16 10.30
CA ALA A 113 8.98 19.71 10.77
C ALA A 113 8.87 18.18 10.77
N THR A 114 8.05 17.62 11.66
CA THR A 114 7.77 16.17 11.71
C THR A 114 6.91 15.74 10.52
N PHE A 115 7.37 14.74 9.78
CA PHE A 115 6.66 14.12 8.67
C PHE A 115 5.98 12.84 9.15
N THR A 116 4.67 12.76 9.03
CA THR A 116 3.87 11.58 9.38
C THR A 116 3.65 10.74 8.14
N THR A 117 4.00 9.47 8.20
CA THR A 117 3.86 8.52 7.08
C THR A 117 3.71 7.10 7.60
N ASN A 118 3.16 6.19 6.80
CA ASN A 118 3.06 4.79 7.16
C ASN A 118 4.18 3.99 6.50
N TYR A 119 5.21 3.56 7.24
CA TYR A 119 6.33 2.80 6.69
C TYR A 119 5.95 1.43 6.10
N TYR A 120 4.73 0.92 6.32
CA TYR A 120 4.21 -0.23 5.57
C TYR A 120 3.62 0.15 4.21
N GLY A 121 3.32 1.43 4.00
CA GLY A 121 2.77 2.04 2.79
C GLY A 121 3.84 2.51 1.81
N TRP A 122 5.03 1.90 1.84
CA TRP A 122 5.96 2.02 0.72
C TRP A 122 5.24 1.63 -0.59
N SER A 123 5.73 2.06 -1.74
CA SER A 123 5.18 1.73 -3.05
C SER A 123 6.32 1.42 -4.01
N VAL A 124 6.17 0.34 -4.76
CA VAL A 124 6.96 0.06 -5.97
C VAL A 124 6.03 0.20 -7.16
N SER A 125 6.42 1.01 -8.13
CA SER A 125 5.69 1.21 -9.39
C SER A 125 6.61 0.99 -10.59
N LYS A 126 6.07 0.44 -11.69
CA LYS A 126 6.79 0.26 -12.96
C LYS A 126 6.35 1.32 -13.97
N ARG A 127 7.28 1.83 -14.78
CA ARG A 127 6.97 2.72 -15.90
C ARG A 127 6.87 1.94 -17.20
N VAL A 128 5.74 2.05 -17.90
CA VAL A 128 5.49 1.43 -19.21
C VAL A 128 4.78 2.43 -20.10
N ASP A 129 5.29 2.66 -21.32
CA ASP A 129 4.73 3.61 -22.31
C ASP A 129 4.50 5.04 -21.76
N GLY A 130 5.34 5.45 -20.80
CA GLY A 130 5.26 6.77 -20.18
C GLY A 130 4.39 6.82 -18.92
N GLU A 131 3.54 5.82 -18.69
CA GLU A 131 2.62 5.68 -17.56
C GLU A 131 3.22 4.88 -16.40
N TRP A 132 2.68 5.06 -15.20
CA TRP A 132 3.12 4.36 -13.98
C TRP A 132 2.06 3.39 -13.50
N PHE A 133 2.47 2.14 -13.25
CA PHE A 133 1.64 1.07 -12.75
C PHE A 133 2.08 0.71 -11.34
N HIS A 134 1.17 0.77 -10.37
CA HIS A 134 1.46 0.38 -8.99
C HIS A 134 1.59 -1.14 -8.90
N ILE A 135 2.70 -1.60 -8.32
CA ILE A 135 3.05 -3.03 -8.27
C ILE A 135 2.92 -3.59 -6.85
N ALA A 136 3.44 -2.91 -5.83
CA ALA A 136 3.41 -3.42 -4.45
C ALA A 136 3.52 -2.28 -3.43
N PRO A 137 3.03 -2.49 -2.19
CA PRO A 137 2.27 -3.62 -1.69
C PRO A 137 0.80 -3.48 -2.13
N GLN A 138 0.05 -4.57 -2.02
CA GLN A 138 -1.38 -4.60 -2.37
C GLN A 138 -2.27 -4.21 -1.19
N ILE A 139 -1.75 -4.27 0.04
CA ILE A 139 -2.46 -3.94 1.28
C ILE A 139 -1.47 -3.27 2.22
N VAL A 140 -1.91 -2.19 2.86
CA VAL A 140 -1.11 -1.40 3.80
C VAL A 140 -1.70 -1.53 5.21
N PRO A 141 -1.02 -2.22 6.15
CA PRO A 141 -1.40 -2.23 7.56
C PRO A 141 -1.27 -0.85 8.22
N GLU A 142 -2.12 -0.55 9.19
CA GLU A 142 -1.96 0.58 10.12
C GLU A 142 -0.97 0.24 11.26
N PRO A 143 -0.38 1.22 11.99
CA PRO A 143 -0.67 2.66 12.00
C PRO A 143 0.37 3.53 11.27
N ALA A 144 0.03 4.82 11.12
CA ALA A 144 0.98 5.85 10.74
C ALA A 144 2.09 6.04 11.80
N MET A 145 3.27 6.40 11.32
CA MET A 145 4.51 6.63 12.07
C MET A 145 5.00 8.06 11.84
N MET A 146 5.94 8.49 12.67
CA MET A 146 6.51 9.84 12.61
C MET A 146 7.99 9.76 12.26
N LEU A 147 8.42 10.64 11.37
CA LEU A 147 9.81 10.90 11.04
C LEU A 147 10.14 12.34 11.47
N GLU A 148 10.90 12.48 12.54
CA GLU A 148 11.28 13.80 13.05
C GLU A 148 12.19 14.55 12.08
N SER A 149 12.30 15.86 12.27
CA SER A 149 13.28 16.64 11.53
C SER A 149 14.70 16.25 11.95
N GLY A 150 15.56 16.03 10.97
CA GLY A 150 16.92 15.51 11.12
C GLY A 150 17.01 13.98 11.06
N ASP A 151 15.88 13.27 11.16
CA ASP A 151 15.84 11.81 11.14
C ASP A 151 15.74 11.26 9.72
N SER A 152 16.01 9.95 9.61
CA SER A 152 15.85 9.20 8.37
C SER A 152 15.32 7.79 8.65
N HIS A 153 14.64 7.24 7.66
CA HIS A 153 14.19 5.84 7.65
C HIS A 153 14.68 5.15 6.38
N THR A 154 15.08 3.88 6.47
CA THR A 154 15.61 3.14 5.32
C THR A 154 14.89 1.83 5.12
N TRP A 155 14.41 1.61 3.91
CA TRP A 155 13.96 0.32 3.42
C TRP A 155 15.07 -0.35 2.62
N THR A 156 15.20 -1.67 2.72
CA THR A 156 16.03 -2.51 1.86
C THR A 156 15.12 -3.41 1.06
N LEU A 157 15.03 -3.14 -0.24
CA LEU A 157 14.31 -3.97 -1.19
C LEU A 157 15.24 -5.04 -1.74
N THR A 158 14.88 -6.30 -1.50
CA THR A 158 15.50 -7.48 -2.10
C THR A 158 14.56 -8.08 -3.14
N ILE A 159 15.09 -8.35 -4.32
CA ILE A 159 14.38 -8.97 -5.43
C ILE A 159 15.04 -10.31 -5.71
N ASP A 160 14.25 -11.38 -5.78
CA ASP A 160 14.74 -12.72 -6.11
C ASP A 160 13.75 -13.46 -7.04
N ASN A 161 14.04 -13.46 -8.33
CA ASN A 161 13.25 -14.16 -9.34
C ASN A 161 13.72 -15.61 -9.58
N THR A 162 14.52 -16.21 -8.68
CA THR A 162 15.03 -17.58 -8.92
C THR A 162 14.03 -18.68 -8.64
N ASP A 163 12.92 -18.38 -7.96
CA ASP A 163 11.79 -19.28 -7.77
C ASP A 163 10.50 -18.50 -7.98
N LEU A 164 10.01 -18.52 -9.23
CA LEU A 164 8.72 -17.91 -9.58
C LEU A 164 7.59 -18.93 -9.59
N ASP A 165 7.86 -20.23 -9.41
CA ASP A 165 6.85 -21.27 -9.53
C ASP A 165 5.86 -21.25 -8.36
N ALA A 166 6.31 -20.77 -7.20
CA ALA A 166 5.47 -20.56 -6.04
C ALA A 166 4.54 -19.34 -6.21
N ALA A 167 3.41 -19.37 -5.50
CA ALA A 167 2.59 -18.17 -5.34
C ALA A 167 3.39 -17.08 -4.62
N SER A 168 3.38 -15.87 -5.19
CA SER A 168 4.06 -14.72 -4.59
C SER A 168 3.46 -14.43 -3.21
N ALA A 169 4.27 -14.51 -2.17
CA ALA A 169 3.86 -14.08 -0.84
C ALA A 169 3.58 -12.57 -0.84
N ARG A 170 2.63 -12.13 0.00
CA ARG A 170 2.39 -10.69 0.20
C ARG A 170 3.63 -10.07 0.83
N SER A 171 4.26 -9.15 0.11
CA SER A 171 5.38 -8.38 0.63
C SER A 171 4.90 -7.39 1.68
N GLN A 172 5.50 -7.48 2.87
CA GLN A 172 5.25 -6.62 4.01
C GLN A 172 6.58 -6.34 4.70
N GLY A 173 6.59 -5.34 5.58
CA GLY A 173 7.78 -4.95 6.33
C GLY A 173 8.00 -3.45 6.24
N THR A 174 8.69 -2.91 7.25
CA THR A 174 9.07 -1.50 7.32
C THR A 174 10.54 -1.29 6.97
N ASP A 175 11.38 -2.33 7.09
CA ASP A 175 12.83 -2.20 6.96
C ASP A 175 13.32 -3.11 5.84
N ASP A 176 13.10 -4.43 5.96
CA ASP A 176 13.44 -5.39 4.91
C ASP A 176 12.20 -5.78 4.11
N ILE A 177 12.26 -5.61 2.79
CA ILE A 177 11.19 -5.94 1.85
C ILE A 177 11.73 -6.98 0.87
N ALA A 178 11.01 -8.09 0.71
CA ALA A 178 11.27 -9.06 -0.34
C ALA A 178 10.19 -8.98 -1.41
N LEU A 179 10.59 -8.84 -2.68
CA LEU A 179 9.72 -8.96 -3.85
C LEU A 179 10.23 -10.05 -4.77
N VAL A 180 9.30 -10.67 -5.48
CA VAL A 180 9.55 -11.58 -6.61
C VAL A 180 8.72 -11.13 -7.79
N GLY A 181 9.03 -11.63 -8.98
CA GLY A 181 8.25 -11.34 -10.19
C GLY A 181 8.29 -9.86 -10.54
N LEU A 182 9.50 -9.32 -10.71
CA LEU A 182 9.74 -8.03 -11.36
C LEU A 182 10.55 -8.27 -12.63
N GLY A 183 10.15 -7.71 -13.77
CA GLY A 183 10.92 -7.75 -15.00
C GLY A 183 11.97 -6.63 -15.08
N GLY A 184 12.67 -6.58 -16.20
CA GLY A 184 13.49 -5.43 -16.57
C GLY A 184 12.65 -4.16 -16.74
N GLY A 185 13.29 -3.00 -16.54
CA GLY A 185 12.68 -1.71 -16.84
C GLY A 185 12.95 -0.61 -15.82
N THR A 186 12.19 0.47 -15.94
CA THR A 186 12.24 1.63 -15.03
C THR A 186 11.19 1.50 -13.94
N TYR A 187 11.62 1.67 -12.70
CA TYR A 187 10.79 1.59 -11.51
C TYR A 187 10.93 2.85 -10.66
N ALA A 188 9.99 3.03 -9.73
CA ALA A 188 10.10 3.97 -8.65
C ALA A 188 9.75 3.30 -7.33
N PHE A 189 10.52 3.61 -6.29
CA PHE A 189 10.19 3.31 -4.91
C PHE A 189 9.78 4.60 -4.22
N GLY A 190 8.66 4.62 -3.51
CA GLY A 190 8.24 5.83 -2.81
C GLY A 190 7.29 5.57 -1.67
N ILE A 191 6.84 6.65 -1.07
CA ILE A 191 5.92 6.65 0.06
C ILE A 191 5.21 8.00 0.09
N ASP A 192 4.01 8.06 0.63
CA ASP A 192 3.31 9.31 0.90
C ASP A 192 3.18 9.58 2.39
N GLY A 193 2.94 10.84 2.72
CA GLY A 193 2.76 11.27 4.10
C GLY A 193 2.43 12.75 4.16
N TRP A 194 2.28 13.28 5.36
CA TRP A 194 1.93 14.67 5.57
C TRP A 194 2.68 15.24 6.75
N PHE A 195 2.94 16.54 6.73
CA PHE A 195 3.41 17.24 7.92
C PHE A 195 2.25 17.36 8.92
N GLN A 196 2.51 17.17 10.21
CA GLN A 196 1.46 17.12 11.26
C GLN A 196 0.43 18.26 11.20
N LYS A 197 0.84 19.45 10.75
CA LYS A 197 -0.04 20.61 10.62
C LYS A 197 -0.85 20.71 9.33
N GLY A 198 -0.42 20.03 8.27
CA GLY A 198 -1.12 20.02 6.99
C GLY A 198 -2.27 19.02 6.93
N GLY A 199 -2.25 17.98 7.77
CA GLY A 199 -3.23 16.90 7.67
C GLY A 199 -3.07 16.07 6.38
N TYR A 200 -3.81 14.97 6.32
CA TYR A 200 -3.74 14.02 5.20
C TYR A 200 -4.20 14.65 3.87
N GLU A 201 -5.09 15.64 3.90
CA GLU A 201 -5.53 16.37 2.70
C GLU A 201 -4.41 17.14 1.99
N ASN A 202 -3.26 17.36 2.66
CA ASN A 202 -2.07 18.00 2.11
C ASN A 202 -0.91 17.00 2.02
N ALA A 203 -1.22 15.73 1.72
CA ALA A 203 -0.23 14.70 1.55
C ALA A 203 0.78 15.02 0.44
N ILE A 204 1.99 14.51 0.63
CA ILE A 204 3.15 14.68 -0.22
C ILE A 204 3.73 13.30 -0.45
N GLY A 205 3.88 12.92 -1.71
CA GLY A 205 4.65 11.76 -2.11
C GLY A 205 6.14 12.07 -2.11
N VAL A 206 6.96 11.09 -1.76
CA VAL A 206 8.42 11.18 -1.85
C VAL A 206 8.90 9.89 -2.49
N ALA A 207 9.59 9.99 -3.62
CA ALA A 207 9.93 8.82 -4.41
C ALA A 207 11.31 8.92 -5.07
N ALA A 208 11.89 7.75 -5.33
CA ALA A 208 13.15 7.58 -6.02
C ALA A 208 13.00 6.63 -7.20
N ARG A 209 13.59 6.98 -8.34
CA ARG A 209 13.66 6.10 -9.50
C ARG A 209 14.84 5.15 -9.41
N PHE A 210 14.66 3.96 -9.93
CA PHE A 210 15.72 2.98 -10.14
C PHE A 210 15.41 2.12 -11.37
N GLU A 211 16.43 1.46 -11.90
CA GLU A 211 16.34 0.58 -13.06
C GLU A 211 16.70 -0.84 -12.69
N LEU A 212 15.91 -1.80 -13.19
CA LEU A 212 16.22 -3.22 -13.18
C LEU A 212 16.71 -3.62 -14.56
N ASN A 213 17.96 -4.07 -14.65
CA ASN A 213 18.48 -4.66 -15.88
C ASN A 213 18.18 -6.15 -15.87
N GLY A 214 17.53 -6.64 -16.92
CA GLY A 214 17.20 -8.03 -17.08
C GLY A 214 16.12 -8.18 -18.15
N ASP A 215 15.68 -9.42 -18.34
CA ASP A 215 14.59 -9.72 -19.25
C ASP A 215 13.25 -9.24 -18.68
N ASP A 216 12.29 -9.00 -19.57
CA ASP A 216 10.90 -8.77 -19.17
C ASP A 216 10.36 -10.00 -18.42
N LEU A 217 9.40 -9.77 -17.53
CA LEU A 217 8.77 -10.86 -16.79
C LEU A 217 7.78 -11.61 -17.70
N GLU A 218 8.06 -12.87 -17.96
CA GLU A 218 7.10 -13.79 -18.58
C GLU A 218 6.19 -14.41 -17.52
N LEU A 219 4.88 -14.37 -17.75
CA LEU A 219 3.90 -14.91 -16.83
C LEU A 219 3.73 -16.43 -17.01
N ALA A 220 4.24 -17.21 -16.06
CA ALA A 220 4.02 -18.65 -15.99
C ALA A 220 2.92 -19.00 -14.97
N PRO A 221 2.22 -20.13 -15.10
CA PRO A 221 1.32 -20.62 -14.04
C PRO A 221 2.06 -20.91 -12.72
N THR A 222 1.33 -21.04 -11.62
CA THR A 222 1.88 -21.58 -10.36
C THR A 222 2.03 -23.10 -10.43
N ALA A 223 2.97 -23.65 -9.65
CA ALA A 223 3.29 -25.09 -9.67
C ALA A 223 2.12 -26.01 -9.27
N ASP A 224 1.16 -25.49 -8.50
CA ASP A 224 -0.02 -26.20 -8.01
C ASP A 224 -1.22 -26.14 -8.97
N LEU A 225 -1.07 -25.53 -10.16
CA LEU A 225 -2.13 -25.48 -11.16
C LEU A 225 -2.26 -26.81 -11.90
N GLU A 226 -3.44 -27.42 -11.83
CA GLU A 226 -3.82 -28.63 -12.55
C GLU A 226 -4.68 -28.29 -13.78
N VAL A 227 -4.37 -28.88 -14.94
CA VAL A 227 -5.28 -28.85 -16.09
C VAL A 227 -6.32 -29.96 -15.94
N VAL A 228 -7.57 -29.58 -15.71
CA VAL A 228 -8.70 -30.52 -15.52
C VAL A 228 -9.23 -31.05 -16.85
N GLY A 229 -9.21 -30.21 -17.89
CA GLY A 229 -9.64 -30.62 -19.21
C GLY A 229 -9.71 -29.49 -20.22
N ARG A 230 -9.94 -29.85 -21.48
CA ARG A 230 -10.17 -28.92 -22.59
C ARG A 230 -11.38 -29.40 -23.40
N ASN A 231 -12.29 -28.49 -23.70
CA ASN A 231 -13.44 -28.73 -24.54
C ASN A 231 -13.54 -27.64 -25.60
N GLY A 232 -13.04 -27.93 -26.81
CA GLY A 232 -12.94 -26.94 -27.87
C GLY A 232 -11.99 -25.79 -27.49
N ASP A 233 -12.54 -24.58 -27.46
CA ASP A 233 -11.90 -23.32 -27.10
C ASP A 233 -11.95 -23.01 -25.60
N GLU A 234 -12.58 -23.88 -24.79
CA GLU A 234 -12.63 -23.76 -23.34
C GLU A 234 -11.56 -24.63 -22.67
N LYS A 235 -10.73 -24.04 -21.80
CA LYS A 235 -9.76 -24.73 -20.94
C LYS A 235 -10.19 -24.64 -19.48
N ARG A 236 -10.24 -25.78 -18.79
CA ARG A 236 -10.57 -25.89 -17.37
C ARG A 236 -9.31 -26.17 -16.58
N VAL A 237 -9.03 -25.34 -15.59
CA VAL A 237 -7.89 -25.47 -14.69
C VAL A 237 -8.36 -25.41 -13.24
N ARG A 238 -7.61 -26.04 -12.34
CA ARG A 238 -7.89 -26.07 -10.91
C ARG A 238 -6.64 -25.74 -10.12
N GLN A 239 -6.79 -24.93 -9.08
CA GLN A 239 -5.77 -24.66 -8.08
C GLN A 239 -6.27 -25.12 -6.71
N GLY A 240 -5.53 -26.00 -6.04
CA GLY A 240 -5.93 -26.58 -4.75
C GLY A 240 -7.20 -27.44 -4.84
N ASP A 241 -7.94 -27.54 -3.73
CA ASP A 241 -9.15 -28.39 -3.64
C ASP A 241 -10.41 -27.75 -4.27
N GLY A 242 -10.28 -26.54 -4.84
CA GLY A 242 -11.37 -25.76 -5.42
C GLY A 242 -12.26 -25.07 -4.37
N GLY A 243 -13.09 -24.12 -4.82
CA GLY A 243 -14.00 -23.38 -3.94
C GLY A 243 -14.78 -22.31 -4.71
N GLU A 244 -14.06 -21.31 -5.19
CA GLU A 244 -14.57 -20.28 -6.10
C GLU A 244 -14.24 -20.63 -7.55
N THR A 245 -15.08 -20.19 -8.48
CA THR A 245 -14.81 -20.33 -9.92
C THR A 245 -14.69 -18.94 -10.54
N PHE A 246 -13.65 -18.74 -11.33
CA PHE A 246 -13.49 -17.59 -12.21
C PHE A 246 -13.49 -18.02 -13.67
N VAL A 247 -14.05 -17.18 -14.53
CA VAL A 247 -14.00 -17.36 -15.98
C VAL A 247 -13.35 -16.13 -16.59
N ALA A 248 -12.26 -16.34 -17.32
CA ALA A 248 -11.68 -15.35 -18.22
C ALA A 248 -12.08 -15.69 -19.65
N THR A 249 -12.63 -14.72 -20.38
CA THR A 249 -13.01 -14.88 -21.79
C THR A 249 -12.32 -13.80 -22.61
N ARG A 250 -11.66 -14.18 -23.71
CA ARG A 250 -11.17 -13.22 -24.71
C ARG A 250 -12.35 -12.53 -25.35
N ILE A 251 -12.27 -11.21 -25.50
CA ILE A 251 -13.28 -10.41 -26.15
C ILE A 251 -12.63 -9.49 -27.17
N ASP A 252 -13.37 -9.08 -28.18
CA ASP A 252 -12.90 -8.07 -29.13
C ASP A 252 -12.69 -6.74 -28.40
N GLU A 253 -11.60 -6.04 -28.72
CA GLU A 253 -11.28 -4.72 -28.15
C GLU A 253 -12.42 -3.72 -28.34
N SER A 254 -13.16 -3.82 -29.45
CA SER A 254 -14.33 -2.96 -29.71
C SER A 254 -15.51 -3.18 -28.76
N GLU A 255 -15.55 -4.30 -28.03
CA GLU A 255 -16.56 -4.58 -27.00
C GLU A 255 -16.12 -4.11 -25.60
N ALA A 256 -14.87 -3.65 -25.46
CA ALA A 256 -14.32 -3.17 -24.21
C ALA A 256 -14.43 -1.65 -24.12
N GLU A 257 -15.13 -1.18 -23.11
CA GLU A 257 -15.09 0.22 -22.71
C GLU A 257 -13.99 0.38 -21.65
N ASP A 258 -12.92 1.08 -22.01
CA ASP A 258 -11.80 1.46 -21.11
C ASP A 258 -11.21 0.25 -20.32
N PRO A 259 -10.66 -0.76 -21.02
CA PRO A 259 -10.11 -1.93 -20.35
C PRO A 259 -8.94 -1.53 -19.45
N ARG A 260 -8.94 -2.04 -18.22
CA ARG A 260 -7.82 -1.79 -17.31
C ARG A 260 -6.59 -2.56 -17.77
N ARG A 261 -5.54 -1.84 -18.17
CA ARG A 261 -4.27 -2.45 -18.51
C ARG A 261 -3.63 -3.12 -17.29
N VAL A 262 -3.16 -4.36 -17.47
CA VAL A 262 -2.52 -5.19 -16.44
C VAL A 262 -1.11 -5.56 -16.89
N LEU A 263 -0.14 -5.35 -16.02
CA LEU A 263 1.23 -5.82 -16.24
C LEU A 263 1.46 -7.25 -15.70
N PRO A 264 2.42 -8.02 -16.26
CA PRO A 264 2.84 -9.30 -15.69
C PRO A 264 3.22 -9.21 -14.20
N GLU A 265 3.84 -8.10 -13.79
CA GLU A 265 4.17 -7.85 -12.39
C GLU A 265 2.90 -7.67 -11.52
N GLU A 266 1.82 -7.09 -12.01
CA GLU A 266 0.57 -7.06 -11.25
C GLU A 266 -0.05 -8.45 -11.19
N ALA A 267 -0.09 -9.15 -12.32
CA ALA A 267 -0.68 -10.48 -12.43
C ALA A 267 -0.02 -11.50 -11.49
N VAL A 268 1.32 -11.51 -11.41
CA VAL A 268 2.08 -12.49 -10.59
C VAL A 268 1.77 -12.40 -9.08
N ARG A 269 1.22 -11.27 -8.63
CA ARG A 269 0.84 -11.00 -7.23
C ARG A 269 -0.57 -11.46 -6.88
N LEU A 270 -1.35 -11.83 -7.90
CA LEU A 270 -2.71 -12.33 -7.79
C LEU A 270 -2.75 -13.74 -8.39
N PRO A 271 -2.52 -14.81 -7.59
CA PRO A 271 -2.34 -16.16 -8.12
C PRO A 271 -3.49 -16.65 -9.02
N ALA A 272 -4.73 -16.30 -8.71
CA ALA A 272 -5.86 -16.60 -9.58
C ALA A 272 -5.78 -15.87 -10.95
N LEU A 273 -5.43 -14.58 -10.97
CA LEU A 273 -5.21 -13.82 -12.21
C LEU A 273 -4.06 -14.39 -13.02
N ARG A 274 -2.93 -14.64 -12.35
CA ARG A 274 -1.74 -15.26 -12.92
C ARG A 274 -2.08 -16.55 -13.63
N ASN A 275 -2.79 -17.45 -12.95
CA ASN A 275 -3.16 -18.75 -13.48
C ASN A 275 -4.19 -18.68 -14.61
N LEU A 276 -5.14 -17.75 -14.55
CA LEU A 276 -6.08 -17.50 -15.64
C LEU A 276 -5.34 -17.05 -16.91
N LEU A 277 -4.55 -15.98 -16.81
CA LEU A 277 -3.85 -15.39 -17.95
C LEU A 277 -2.81 -16.34 -18.54
N ALA A 278 -1.99 -16.98 -17.70
CA ALA A 278 -0.98 -17.93 -18.16
C ALA A 278 -1.57 -19.24 -18.72
N SER A 279 -2.87 -19.50 -18.55
CA SER A 279 -3.53 -20.67 -19.11
C SER A 279 -3.98 -20.48 -20.56
N PHE A 280 -4.04 -19.25 -21.06
CA PHE A 280 -4.37 -18.98 -22.46
C PHE A 280 -3.25 -19.49 -23.37
N GLU A 281 -3.65 -20.19 -24.43
CA GLU A 281 -2.79 -20.74 -25.46
C GLU A 281 -3.52 -20.65 -26.79
N SER A 282 -2.85 -20.97 -27.90
CA SER A 282 -3.47 -20.92 -29.22
C SER A 282 -4.76 -21.77 -29.28
N GLY A 283 -5.85 -21.13 -29.72
CA GLY A 283 -7.17 -21.74 -29.85
C GLY A 283 -7.91 -21.94 -28.53
N VAL A 284 -7.54 -21.24 -27.46
CA VAL A 284 -8.33 -21.11 -26.23
C VAL A 284 -8.89 -19.69 -26.16
N GLU A 285 -10.22 -19.58 -26.15
CA GLU A 285 -10.95 -18.31 -26.03
C GLU A 285 -11.50 -18.12 -24.61
N MET A 286 -11.63 -19.21 -23.83
CA MET A 286 -12.16 -19.17 -22.48
C MET A 286 -11.34 -20.05 -21.53
N VAL A 287 -10.98 -19.50 -20.38
CA VAL A 287 -10.36 -20.25 -19.27
C VAL A 287 -11.28 -20.21 -18.07
N ARG A 288 -11.63 -21.38 -17.53
CA ARG A 288 -12.35 -21.55 -16.27
C ARG A 288 -11.40 -22.06 -15.20
N LEU A 289 -11.17 -21.26 -14.16
CA LEU A 289 -10.34 -21.59 -13.01
C LEU A 289 -11.23 -21.92 -11.80
N ASP A 290 -11.09 -23.12 -11.24
CA ASP A 290 -11.60 -23.46 -9.92
C ASP A 290 -10.47 -23.29 -8.88
N THR A 291 -10.64 -22.44 -7.86
CA THR A 291 -9.58 -22.14 -6.86
C THR A 291 -10.13 -22.05 -5.45
N GLU A 292 -9.33 -22.43 -4.45
CA GLU A 292 -9.65 -22.22 -3.03
C GLU A 292 -9.33 -20.80 -2.54
N GLN A 293 -8.65 -19.98 -3.37
CA GLN A 293 -8.29 -18.63 -2.97
C GLN A 293 -9.52 -17.77 -2.73
N THR A 294 -9.56 -17.19 -1.53
CA THR A 294 -10.49 -16.13 -1.14
C THR A 294 -9.67 -14.85 -0.89
N GLY A 295 -10.10 -13.70 -1.41
CA GLY A 295 -9.31 -12.48 -1.32
C GLY A 295 -9.77 -11.37 -2.25
N PRO A 296 -9.00 -10.27 -2.44
CA PRO A 296 -9.42 -9.14 -3.29
C PRO A 296 -9.70 -9.52 -4.76
N PHE A 297 -9.31 -10.72 -5.19
CA PHE A 297 -9.66 -11.26 -6.50
C PHE A 297 -11.08 -11.85 -6.58
N SER A 298 -11.78 -12.04 -5.45
CA SER A 298 -13.14 -12.61 -5.40
C SER A 298 -14.24 -11.63 -5.87
N THR A 299 -13.87 -10.41 -6.25
CA THR A 299 -14.76 -9.44 -6.88
C THR A 299 -14.54 -9.42 -8.39
N ASP A 300 -15.60 -9.06 -9.14
CA ASP A 300 -15.52 -8.84 -10.58
C ASP A 300 -14.34 -7.92 -10.92
N MET A 301 -13.35 -8.45 -11.65
CA MET A 301 -12.19 -7.70 -12.14
C MET A 301 -12.53 -6.88 -13.39
N GLY A 302 -13.73 -7.09 -13.94
CA GLY A 302 -14.25 -6.41 -15.10
C GLY A 302 -13.52 -6.82 -16.37
N VAL A 303 -13.20 -5.81 -17.19
CA VAL A 303 -12.46 -5.98 -18.43
C VAL A 303 -11.03 -5.50 -18.24
N ILE A 304 -10.07 -6.33 -18.62
CA ILE A 304 -8.65 -6.02 -18.57
C ILE A 304 -7.99 -6.18 -19.94
N GLU A 305 -6.91 -5.44 -20.15
CA GLU A 305 -5.98 -5.64 -21.26
C GLU A 305 -4.69 -6.25 -20.71
N TYR A 306 -4.23 -7.33 -21.34
CA TYR A 306 -2.98 -7.99 -21.00
C TYR A 306 -2.26 -8.43 -22.28
N GLU A 307 -1.02 -7.98 -22.47
CA GLU A 307 -0.19 -8.27 -23.65
C GLU A 307 -0.88 -7.96 -25.00
N GLY A 308 -1.70 -6.90 -25.04
CA GLY A 308 -2.43 -6.46 -26.24
C GLY A 308 -3.70 -7.28 -26.55
N GLU A 309 -4.08 -8.19 -25.66
CA GLU A 309 -5.32 -8.96 -25.75
C GLU A 309 -6.29 -8.51 -24.63
N THR A 310 -7.59 -8.54 -24.93
CA THR A 310 -8.61 -8.07 -24.00
C THR A 310 -9.41 -9.22 -23.41
N TYR A 311 -9.59 -9.20 -22.09
CA TYR A 311 -10.22 -10.27 -21.34
C TYR A 311 -11.33 -9.73 -20.46
N ARG A 312 -12.49 -10.39 -20.46
CA ARG A 312 -13.52 -10.22 -19.43
C ARG A 312 -13.35 -11.30 -18.37
N ILE A 313 -13.20 -10.90 -17.11
CA ILE A 313 -12.98 -11.82 -15.99
C ILE A 313 -14.13 -11.70 -15.01
N THR A 314 -14.92 -12.77 -14.86
CA THR A 314 -16.09 -12.78 -13.98
C THR A 314 -16.02 -13.92 -12.97
N PRO A 315 -16.38 -13.70 -11.69
CA PRO A 315 -16.69 -14.80 -10.79
C PRO A 315 -17.96 -15.51 -11.28
N VAL A 316 -18.03 -16.82 -11.06
CA VAL A 316 -19.25 -17.60 -11.30
C VAL A 316 -19.91 -17.85 -9.95
N ASP A 317 -21.08 -17.27 -9.74
CA ASP A 317 -21.91 -17.59 -8.58
C ASP A 317 -22.26 -19.08 -8.59
N VAL A 318 -21.98 -19.78 -7.49
CA VAL A 318 -22.29 -21.20 -7.28
C VAL A 318 -23.66 -21.37 -6.62
#